data_AF-A0A963EPP9-F1
#
_entry.id   AF-A0A963EPP9-F1
#
_cell.length_a   1.000
_cell.length_b   1.000
_cell.length_c   1.000
_cell.angle_alpha   90.00
_cell.angle_beta   90.00
_cell.angle_gamma   90.00
#
_symmetry.space_group_name_H-M   'P 1'
#
loop_
_entity.id
_entity.type
_entity.pdbx_description
1 polymer ?
#
loop_
_entity_poly.entity_id
_entity_poly.type
_entity_poly.pdbx_seq_one_letter_code
_entity_poly.pdbx_strand_id
1 'polypeptide(L)'
;MRGERDALNWRPILWAGIFLAVLAWSAIRPHDYPTWLLEVVPALIGAAILWATKSRFPLTGLSYSLILAHCVILMVGGHYTYAEVPLFDWIQEALDQSRNNYDKLGHFAQGFIPAVVAREVVI
;
A
#
# COMPACT_ATOMS: atom_id res chain seq x y z
N MET A 1 -31.48 3.70 -30.48
CA MET A 1 -31.47 3.43 -29.03
C MET A 1 -30.22 2.62 -28.71
N ARG A 2 -29.12 3.33 -28.46
CA ARG A 2 -27.79 2.74 -28.30
C ARG A 2 -27.54 2.60 -26.81
N GLY A 3 -27.92 1.46 -26.25
CA GLY A 3 -27.54 1.04 -24.89
C GLY A 3 -26.07 0.65 -24.91
N GLU A 4 -25.19 1.63 -25.01
CA GLU A 4 -23.77 1.44 -24.73
C GLU A 4 -23.64 1.32 -23.21
N ARG A 5 -23.31 0.12 -22.78
CA ARG A 5 -22.92 -0.20 -21.41
C ARG A 5 -21.89 0.83 -20.97
N ASP A 6 -22.27 1.71 -20.06
CA ASP A 6 -21.36 2.29 -19.08
C ASP A 6 -20.76 1.13 -18.31
N ALA A 7 -19.75 0.48 -18.89
CA ALA A 7 -19.02 -0.57 -18.23
C ALA A 7 -18.33 0.11 -17.05
N LEU A 8 -18.94 -0.05 -15.87
CA LEU A 8 -18.40 0.46 -14.61
C LEU A 8 -16.92 0.10 -14.57
N ASN A 9 -16.05 1.10 -14.51
CA ASN A 9 -14.63 0.83 -14.35
C ASN A 9 -14.44 0.25 -12.95
N TRP A 10 -14.38 -1.08 -12.84
CA TRP A 10 -14.30 -1.79 -11.56
C TRP A 10 -12.94 -1.64 -10.88
N ARG A 11 -11.88 -1.26 -11.62
CA ARG A 11 -10.50 -1.23 -11.11
C ARG A 11 -10.31 -0.24 -9.95
N PRO A 12 -10.77 1.02 -10.02
CA PRO A 12 -10.68 1.95 -8.91
C PRO A 12 -11.50 1.50 -7.69
N ILE A 13 -12.68 0.90 -7.93
CA ILE A 13 -13.53 0.35 -6.87
C ILE A 13 -12.81 -0.81 -6.17
N LEU A 14 -12.16 -1.68 -6.94
CA LEU A 14 -11.37 -2.80 -6.42
C LEU A 14 -10.19 -2.30 -5.59
N TRP A 15 -9.38 -1.36 -6.10
CA TRP A 15 -8.25 -0.81 -5.36
C TRP A 15 -8.69 -0.11 -4.07
N ALA A 16 -9.74 0.71 -4.14
CA ALA A 16 -10.30 1.37 -2.96
C ALA A 16 -10.87 0.36 -1.96
N GLY A 17 -11.56 -0.68 -2.44
CA GLY A 17 -12.10 -1.75 -1.61
C GLY A 17 -11.00 -2.51 -0.86
N ILE A 18 -9.92 -2.89 -1.56
CA ILE A 18 -8.76 -3.54 -0.94
C ILE A 18 -8.11 -2.61 0.10
N PHE A 19 -7.86 -1.35 -0.26
CA PHE A 19 -7.29 -0.37 0.65
C PHE A 19 -8.11 -0.22 1.94
N LEU A 20 -9.43 -0.04 1.81
CA LEU A 20 -10.31 0.13 2.95
C LEU A 20 -10.43 -1.15 3.79
N ALA A 21 -10.47 -2.31 3.15
CA ALA A 21 -10.51 -3.59 3.86
C ALA A 21 -9.25 -3.83 4.70
N VAL A 22 -8.06 -3.58 4.12
CA VAL A 22 -6.79 -3.74 4.83
C VAL A 22 -6.61 -2.66 5.90
N LEU A 23 -7.04 -1.42 5.63
CA LEU A 23 -7.04 -0.35 6.63
C LEU A 23 -7.91 -0.73 7.84
N ALA A 24 -9.15 -1.16 7.59
CA ALA A 24 -10.07 -1.57 8.65
C ALA A 24 -9.52 -2.76 9.44
N TRP A 25 -8.98 -3.78 8.75
CA TRP A 25 -8.35 -4.92 9.40
C TRP A 25 -7.14 -4.51 10.24
N SER A 26 -6.24 -3.67 9.72
CA SER A 26 -5.03 -3.25 10.44
C SER A 26 -5.34 -2.50 11.74
N ALA A 27 -6.47 -1.79 11.80
CA ALA A 27 -6.92 -1.07 12.99
C ALA A 27 -7.51 -1.96 14.10
N ILE A 28 -7.81 -3.23 13.81
CA ILE A 28 -8.38 -4.17 14.80
C ILE A 28 -7.27 -4.75 15.66
N ARG A 29 -7.09 -4.24 16.88
CA ARG A 29 -6.06 -4.71 17.84
C ARG A 29 -4.63 -4.72 17.24
N PRO A 30 -4.13 -3.57 16.71
CA PRO A 30 -2.71 -3.46 16.42
C PRO A 30 -1.90 -3.61 17.72
N HIS A 31 -0.63 -3.97 17.58
CA HIS A 31 0.28 -4.11 18.72
C HIS A 31 0.36 -2.82 19.57
N ASP A 32 0.51 -1.66 18.92
CA ASP A 32 0.47 -0.35 19.56
C ASP A 32 -0.23 0.68 18.66
N TYR A 33 -1.24 1.38 19.20
CA TYR A 33 -2.05 2.33 18.43
C TYR A 33 -1.27 3.58 17.98
N PRO A 34 -0.46 4.23 18.83
CA PRO A 34 0.43 5.31 18.41
C PRO A 34 1.37 4.91 17.26
N THR A 35 2.07 3.78 17.37
CA THR A 35 2.95 3.30 16.29
C THR A 35 2.15 2.97 15.03
N TRP A 36 1.03 2.25 15.15
CA TRP A 36 0.13 1.96 14.03
C TRP A 36 -0.29 3.24 13.29
N LEU A 37 -0.65 4.30 14.03
CA LEU A 37 -1.05 5.56 13.43
C LEU A 37 0.09 6.19 12.63
N LEU A 38 1.30 6.23 13.18
CA LEU A 38 2.47 6.80 12.49
C LEU A 38 2.81 6.05 11.19
N GLU A 39 2.64 4.73 11.19
CA GLU A 39 2.89 3.89 10.02
C GLU A 39 1.77 4.03 8.96
N VAL A 40 0.52 4.19 9.38
CA VAL A 40 -0.65 4.24 8.46
C VAL A 40 -0.90 5.65 7.91
N VAL A 41 -0.52 6.72 8.62
CA VAL A 41 -0.72 8.11 8.18
C VAL A 41 -0.14 8.38 6.78
N PRO A 42 1.08 7.95 6.42
CA PRO A 42 1.60 8.11 5.06
C PRO A 42 0.69 7.47 3.99
N ALA A 43 0.10 6.30 4.26
CA ALA A 43 -0.83 5.64 3.34
C ALA A 43 -2.13 6.46 3.16
N LEU A 44 -2.65 7.05 4.23
CA LEU A 44 -3.83 7.92 4.18
C LEU A 44 -3.55 9.22 3.39
N ILE A 45 -2.38 9.83 3.61
CA ILE A 45 -1.94 11.01 2.86
C ILE A 45 -1.80 10.67 1.37
N GLY A 46 -1.16 9.55 1.04
CA GLY A 46 -1.04 9.07 -0.35
C GLY A 46 -2.40 8.88 -1.03
N ALA A 47 -3.35 8.25 -0.34
CA ALA A 47 -4.71 8.06 -0.85
C ALA A 47 -5.45 9.40 -1.08
N ALA A 48 -5.31 10.36 -0.15
CA ALA A 48 -5.91 11.69 -0.28
C ALA A 48 -5.33 12.48 -1.45
N ILE A 49 -4.00 12.42 -1.65
CA ILE A 49 -3.32 13.04 -2.79
C ILE A 49 -3.82 12.43 -4.09
N LEU A 50 -3.85 11.09 -4.21
CA LEU A 50 -4.36 10.42 -5.41
C LEU A 50 -5.80 10.80 -5.73
N TRP A 51 -6.66 10.89 -4.70
CA TRP A 51 -8.04 11.32 -4.90
C TRP A 51 -8.14 12.75 -5.43
N ALA A 52 -7.32 13.67 -4.90
CA ALA A 52 -7.29 15.06 -5.31
C ALA A 52 -6.69 15.27 -6.71
N THR A 53 -5.71 14.44 -7.11
CA THR A 53 -4.99 14.59 -8.38
C THR A 53 -5.53 13.74 -9.52
N LYS A 54 -6.42 12.77 -9.26
CA LYS A 54 -6.93 11.79 -10.26
C LYS A 54 -7.44 12.41 -11.57
N SER A 55 -8.03 13.60 -11.51
CA SER A 55 -8.59 14.29 -12.68
C SER A 55 -7.56 15.08 -13.48
N ARG A 56 -6.42 15.41 -12.87
CA ARG A 56 -5.37 16.24 -13.48
C ARG A 56 -4.16 15.42 -13.92
N PHE A 57 -3.86 14.33 -13.21
CA PHE A 57 -2.76 13.41 -13.46
C PHE A 57 -3.22 11.96 -13.28
N PRO A 58 -3.92 11.36 -14.27
CA PRO A 58 -4.33 9.98 -14.19
C PRO A 58 -3.11 9.05 -14.32
N LEU A 59 -2.67 8.47 -13.20
CA LEU A 59 -1.58 7.48 -13.19
C LEU A 59 -1.96 6.18 -13.92
N THR A 60 -0.96 5.39 -14.29
CA THR A 60 -1.23 4.09 -14.91
C THR A 60 -1.78 3.09 -13.89
N GLY A 61 -2.43 2.03 -14.39
CA GLY A 61 -2.91 0.96 -13.51
C GLY A 61 -1.79 0.21 -12.78
N LEU A 62 -0.55 0.23 -13.30
CA LEU A 62 0.62 -0.30 -12.62
C LEU A 62 0.96 0.57 -11.41
N SER A 63 1.05 1.89 -11.58
CA SER A 63 1.30 2.83 -10.48
C SER A 63 0.27 2.73 -9.38
N TYR A 64 -1.03 2.68 -9.71
CA TYR A 64 -2.07 2.48 -8.70
C TYR A 64 -1.90 1.16 -7.93
N SER A 65 -1.51 0.08 -8.62
CA SER A 65 -1.27 -1.22 -7.98
C SER A 65 -0.02 -1.20 -7.08
N LEU A 66 1.05 -0.53 -7.50
CA LEU A 66 2.27 -0.35 -6.70
C LEU A 66 1.99 0.51 -5.47
N ILE A 67 1.28 1.63 -5.61
CA ILE A 67 0.91 2.48 -4.47
C ILE A 67 0.03 1.71 -3.49
N LEU A 68 -0.95 0.93 -3.99
CA LEU A 68 -1.77 0.07 -3.14
C LEU A 68 -0.90 -0.96 -2.40
N ALA A 69 0.03 -1.62 -3.08
CA ALA A 69 0.96 -2.55 -2.46
C ALA A 69 1.81 -1.87 -1.36
N HIS A 70 2.29 -0.65 -1.60
CA HIS A 70 3.01 0.13 -0.58
C HIS A 70 2.13 0.42 0.64
N CYS A 71 0.89 0.84 0.42
CA CYS A 71 -0.06 1.11 1.50
C CYS A 71 -0.34 -0.16 2.33
N VAL A 72 -0.47 -1.32 1.67
CA VAL A 72 -0.65 -2.61 2.36
C VAL A 72 0.58 -2.96 3.20
N ILE A 73 1.80 -2.72 2.69
CA ILE A 73 3.04 -2.95 3.46
C ILE A 73 3.03 -2.11 4.74
N LEU A 74 2.68 -0.82 4.64
CA LEU A 74 2.60 0.07 5.81
C LEU A 74 1.53 -0.37 6.81
N MET A 75 0.34 -0.75 6.34
CA MET A 75 -0.76 -1.18 7.21
C MET A 75 -0.48 -2.51 7.92
N VAL A 76 0.16 -3.46 7.23
CA VAL A 76 0.59 -4.74 7.82
C VAL A 76 1.72 -4.51 8.83
N GLY A 77 2.70 -3.66 8.47
CA GLY A 77 3.77 -3.24 9.38
C GLY A 77 3.25 -2.52 10.62
N GLY A 78 2.23 -1.67 10.50
CA GLY A 78 1.59 -1.00 11.63
C GLY A 78 0.73 -1.94 12.50
N HIS A 79 0.09 -2.95 11.91
CA HIS A 79 -0.75 -3.90 12.64
C HIS A 79 0.08 -4.84 13.53
N TYR A 80 1.10 -5.49 12.96
CA TYR A 80 1.95 -6.44 13.66
C TYR A 80 3.17 -5.79 14.33
N THR A 81 3.46 -4.51 14.07
CA THR A 81 4.79 -3.92 14.24
C THR A 81 5.82 -4.55 13.29
N TYR A 82 6.67 -3.73 12.67
CA TYR A 82 7.69 -4.15 11.69
C TYR A 82 8.63 -5.28 12.18
N ALA A 83 8.73 -5.47 13.50
CA ALA A 83 9.52 -6.51 14.13
C ALA A 83 8.84 -7.90 14.17
N GLU A 84 7.50 -7.99 14.12
CA GLU A 84 6.76 -9.23 14.44
C GLU A 84 5.88 -9.73 13.28
N VAL A 85 6.04 -9.21 12.06
CA VAL A 85 5.29 -9.70 10.90
C VAL A 85 5.72 -11.14 10.57
N PRO A 86 4.85 -12.17 10.73
CA PRO A 86 5.21 -13.59 10.58
C PRO A 86 5.35 -14.03 9.10
N LEU A 87 5.00 -13.13 8.17
CA LEU A 87 5.02 -13.40 6.72
C LEU A 87 6.44 -13.57 6.15
N PHE A 88 7.48 -13.22 6.92
CA PHE A 88 8.88 -13.36 6.52
C PHE A 88 9.66 -14.42 7.29
N ASP A 89 9.03 -15.13 8.23
CA ASP A 89 9.68 -16.16 9.04
C ASP A 89 10.25 -17.29 8.16
N TRP A 90 9.53 -17.68 7.10
CA TRP A 90 9.99 -18.70 6.15
C TRP A 90 11.18 -18.27 5.27
N ILE A 91 11.29 -16.97 4.95
CA ILE A 91 12.46 -16.42 4.24
C ILE A 91 13.64 -16.29 5.20
N GLN A 92 13.36 -15.96 6.46
CA GLN A 92 14.34 -15.87 7.52
C GLN A 92 14.98 -17.25 7.80
N GLU A 93 14.17 -18.31 7.88
CA GLU A 93 14.62 -19.71 7.99
C GLU A 93 15.38 -20.17 6.74
N ALA A 94 14.94 -19.81 5.53
CA ALA A 94 15.61 -20.21 4.30
C ALA A 94 16.97 -19.52 4.06
N LEU A 95 17.19 -18.34 4.66
CA LEU A 95 18.40 -17.53 4.48
C LEU A 95 19.28 -17.43 5.74
N ASP A 96 18.98 -18.21 6.78
CA ASP A 96 19.70 -18.24 8.07
C ASP A 96 19.92 -16.84 8.67
N GLN A 97 18.95 -15.94 8.50
CA GLN A 97 19.05 -14.56 8.97
C GLN A 97 18.52 -14.40 10.39
N SER A 98 19.26 -13.68 11.23
CA SER A 98 18.92 -13.50 12.65
C SER A 98 17.87 -12.42 12.94
N ARG A 99 17.35 -11.71 11.93
CA ARG A 99 16.39 -10.60 12.07
C ARG A 99 15.27 -10.64 11.03
N ASN A 100 14.07 -10.22 11.44
CA ASN A 100 12.93 -10.01 10.56
C ASN A 100 13.29 -9.03 9.42
N ASN A 101 13.02 -9.43 8.18
CA ASN A 101 13.36 -8.68 6.97
C ASN A 101 12.26 -7.73 6.48
N TYR A 102 11.15 -7.61 7.20
CA TYR A 102 10.02 -6.77 6.81
C TYR A 102 10.41 -5.29 6.64
N ASP A 103 11.30 -4.79 7.50
CA ASP A 103 11.85 -3.43 7.43
C ASP A 103 12.61 -3.16 6.12
N LYS A 104 13.37 -4.14 5.63
CA LYS A 104 14.07 -4.04 4.34
C LYS A 104 13.09 -3.99 3.17
N LEU A 105 11.99 -4.74 3.24
CA LEU A 105 10.91 -4.66 2.25
C LEU A 105 10.28 -3.27 2.25
N GLY A 106 9.98 -2.74 3.43
CA GLY A 106 9.47 -1.38 3.62
C GLY A 106 10.37 -0.35 2.95
N HIS A 107 11.66 -0.35 3.29
CA HIS A 107 12.65 0.56 2.71
C HIS A 107 12.81 0.39 1.20
N PHE A 108 12.83 -0.83 0.68
CA PHE A 108 12.86 -1.07 -0.76
C PHE A 108 11.63 -0.47 -1.45
N ALA A 109 10.43 -0.72 -0.91
CA ALA A 109 9.18 -0.20 -1.43
C ALA A 109 9.14 1.34 -1.38
N GLN A 110 9.68 1.93 -0.31
CA GLN A 110 9.76 3.36 -0.08
C GLN A 110 10.68 4.08 -1.09
N GLY A 111 11.70 3.41 -1.63
CA GLY A 111 12.52 3.94 -2.71
C GLY A 111 11.95 3.64 -4.11
N PHE A 112 11.58 2.38 -4.35
CA PHE A 112 11.18 1.88 -5.67
C PHE A 112 9.85 2.48 -6.14
N ILE A 113 8.82 2.50 -5.29
CA ILE A 113 7.47 2.87 -5.70
C ILE A 113 7.38 4.37 -6.00
N PRO A 114 7.90 5.28 -5.15
CA PRO A 114 7.95 6.70 -5.50
C PRO A 114 8.76 6.99 -6.76
N ALA A 115 9.84 6.25 -7.03
CA ALA A 115 10.60 6.43 -8.26
C ALA A 115 9.77 6.10 -9.53
N VAL A 116 8.97 5.03 -9.48
CA VAL A 116 8.06 4.67 -10.59
C VAL A 116 6.97 5.73 -10.76
N VAL A 117 6.36 6.20 -9.67
CA VAL A 117 5.34 7.25 -9.72
C VAL A 117 5.93 8.56 -10.26
N ALA A 118 7.10 8.97 -9.78
CA ALA A 118 7.78 10.18 -10.24
C ALA A 118 8.10 10.11 -11.74
N ARG A 119 8.54 8.95 -12.24
CA ARG A 119 8.76 8.73 -13.68
C ARG A 119 7.50 8.99 -14.50
N GLU A 120 6.33 8.55 -14.04
CA GLU A 120 5.06 8.77 -14.75
C GLU A 120 4.55 10.21 -14.68
N VAL A 121 4.97 10.97 -13.67
CA VAL A 121 4.57 12.38 -13.53
C VAL A 121 5.47 13.31 -14.35
N VAL A 122 6.75 12.97 -14.49
CA VAL A 122 7.77 13.82 -15.14
C VAL A 122 7.84 13.60 -16.66
N ILE A 123 7.56 12.39 -17.14
CA ILE A 123 7.63 12.01 -18.57
C ILE A 123 6.24 12.09 -19.20
#